data_AF-A0A955IGH2-F1
#
_entry.id   AF-A0A955IGH2-F1
#
_cell.length_a   1.000
_cell.length_b   1.000
_cell.length_c   1.000
_cell.angle_alpha   90.00
_cell.angle_beta   90.00
_cell.angle_gamma   90.00
#
_symmetry.space_group_name_H-M   'P 1'
#
loop_
_entity.id
_entity.type
_entity.pdbx_description
1 polymer ?
#
loop_
_entity_poly.entity_id
_entity_poly.type
_entity_poly.pdbx_seq_one_letter_code
_entity_poly.pdbx_strand_id
1 'polypeptide(L)'
;KLAIDWKTGSIVMMGGLVRGPTAFDMGNFIYMNPDYVDGSTPDRTYDAILAHETGHTLEVAAFGTAFLISDFFGENVVGAGADDYGEQIAESHANRAGRNTIPMWG
;
A
#
# COMPACT_ATOMS: atom_id res chain seq x y z
N LYS A 1 -16.47 1.56 3.10
CA LYS A 1 -16.15 1.07 4.46
C LYS A 1 -15.23 2.09 5.13
N LEU A 2 -15.43 2.39 6.42
CA LEU A 2 -14.47 3.16 7.24
C LEU A 2 -14.02 2.24 8.37
N ALA A 3 -12.71 2.09 8.56
CA ALA A 3 -12.14 1.21 9.59
C ALA A 3 -10.81 1.76 10.10
N ILE A 4 -10.33 1.21 11.22
CA ILE A 4 -8.99 1.48 11.75
C ILE A 4 -8.23 0.16 11.75
N ASP A 5 -7.06 0.13 11.12
CA ASP A 5 -6.06 -0.91 11.32
C ASP A 5 -5.20 -0.52 12.53
N TRP A 6 -5.46 -1.15 13.67
CA TRP A 6 -4.79 -0.80 14.92
C TRP A 6 -3.32 -1.25 14.98
N LYS A 7 -2.91 -2.21 14.15
CA LYS A 7 -1.53 -2.71 14.15
C LYS A 7 -0.57 -1.66 13.59
N THR A 8 -1.02 -0.95 12.56
CA THR A 8 -0.23 0.08 11.86
C THR A 8 -0.67 1.50 12.19
N GLY A 9 -1.82 1.67 12.87
CA GLY A 9 -2.38 2.98 13.19
C GLY A 9 -3.00 3.68 11.99
N SER A 10 -3.42 2.91 10.97
CA SER A 10 -3.98 3.44 9.72
C SER A 10 -5.51 3.55 9.76
N ILE A 11 -6.03 4.60 9.16
CA ILE A 11 -7.46 4.80 8.90
C ILE A 11 -7.75 4.33 7.47
N VAL A 12 -8.56 3.30 7.34
CA VAL A 12 -8.89 2.66 6.07
C VAL A 12 -10.23 3.15 5.56
N MET A 13 -10.22 3.76 4.38
CA MET A 13 -11.39 4.25 3.68
C MET A 13 -11.55 3.48 2.36
N MET A 14 -12.69 2.82 2.21
CA MET A 14 -13.04 2.12 0.97
C MET A 14 -14.22 2.83 0.32
N GLY A 15 -13.98 3.35 -0.89
CA GLY A 15 -14.87 4.28 -1.57
C GLY A 15 -14.86 5.68 -0.94
N GLY A 16 -15.61 6.61 -1.54
CA GLY A 16 -15.68 8.00 -1.10
C GLY A 16 -15.26 9.00 -2.18
N LEU A 17 -15.06 10.26 -1.77
CA LEU A 17 -14.68 11.36 -2.68
C LEU A 17 -13.23 11.21 -3.15
N VAL A 18 -12.33 10.83 -2.24
CA VAL A 18 -10.91 10.58 -2.53
C VAL A 18 -10.76 9.11 -2.93
N ARG A 19 -10.47 8.88 -4.21
CA ARG A 19 -10.29 7.53 -4.79
C ARG A 19 -9.43 7.57 -6.05
N GLY A 20 -8.70 6.48 -6.28
CA GLY A 20 -7.96 6.21 -7.52
C GLY A 20 -8.50 4.98 -8.22
N PRO A 21 -7.83 4.49 -9.28
CA PRO A 21 -8.20 3.23 -9.94
C PRO A 21 -7.96 1.99 -9.05
N THR A 22 -7.03 2.07 -8.10
CA THR A 22 -6.52 0.96 -7.27
C THR A 22 -6.72 1.22 -5.76
N ALA A 23 -5.67 1.06 -4.95
CA ALA A 23 -5.55 1.60 -3.61
C ALA A 23 -4.26 2.44 -3.52
N PHE A 24 -4.16 3.30 -2.50
CA PHE A 24 -2.98 4.10 -2.19
C PHE A 24 -3.04 4.58 -0.72
N ASP A 25 -1.90 4.95 -0.16
CA ASP A 25 -1.80 5.61 1.14
C ASP A 25 -1.47 7.11 1.03
N MET A 26 -1.75 7.83 2.11
CA MET A 26 -1.27 9.19 2.35
C MET A 26 -0.97 9.34 3.84
N GLY A 27 0.21 8.89 4.26
CA GLY A 27 0.55 8.81 5.68
C GLY A 27 -0.31 7.75 6.35
N ASN A 28 -1.03 8.10 7.42
CA ASN A 28 -1.87 7.14 8.14
C ASN A 28 -3.25 6.90 7.50
N PHE A 29 -3.50 7.41 6.28
CA PHE A 29 -4.78 7.24 5.60
C PHE A 29 -4.61 6.31 4.41
N ILE A 30 -5.45 5.30 4.32
CA ILE A 30 -5.47 4.35 3.20
C ILE A 30 -6.78 4.51 2.45
N TYR A 31 -6.69 4.68 1.13
CA TYR A 31 -7.84 4.83 0.25
C TYR A 31 -7.90 3.63 -0.71
N MET A 32 -8.99 2.87 -0.65
CA MET A 32 -9.20 1.70 -1.49
C MET A 32 -10.39 1.90 -2.43
N ASN A 33 -10.19 1.62 -3.71
CA ASN A 33 -11.29 1.50 -4.66
C ASN A 33 -12.02 0.16 -4.46
N PRO A 34 -13.32 0.14 -4.12
CA PRO A 34 -14.07 -1.11 -3.97
C PRO A 34 -14.09 -1.95 -5.25
N ASP A 35 -14.03 -1.32 -6.43
CA ASP A 35 -14.00 -2.03 -7.72
C ASP A 35 -12.64 -2.69 -8.00
N TYR A 36 -11.60 -2.31 -7.25
CA TYR A 36 -10.28 -2.91 -7.34
C TYR A 36 -10.14 -4.16 -6.46
N VAL A 37 -10.93 -4.27 -5.39
CA VAL A 37 -10.89 -5.39 -4.47
C VAL A 37 -11.62 -6.58 -5.08
N ASP A 38 -10.92 -7.70 -5.21
CA ASP A 38 -11.44 -8.92 -5.79
C ASP A 38 -11.08 -10.12 -4.90
N GLY A 39 -12.10 -10.69 -4.24
CA GLY A 39 -11.92 -11.86 -3.37
C GLY A 39 -11.54 -13.15 -4.09
N SER A 40 -11.64 -13.20 -5.43
CA SER A 40 -11.26 -14.35 -6.24
C SER A 40 -9.80 -14.32 -6.72
N THR A 41 -9.15 -13.15 -6.64
CA THR A 41 -7.74 -12.97 -7.00
C THR A 41 -6.91 -12.83 -5.71
N PRO A 42 -6.01 -13.79 -5.37
CA PRO A 42 -5.28 -13.80 -4.11
C PRO A 42 -4.60 -12.46 -3.75
N ASP A 43 -3.95 -11.82 -4.73
CA ASP A 43 -3.20 -10.57 -4.55
C ASP A 43 -4.07 -9.30 -4.47
N ARG A 44 -5.38 -9.45 -4.73
CA ARG A 44 -6.37 -8.35 -4.74
C ARG A 44 -7.48 -8.56 -3.73
N THR A 45 -7.30 -9.51 -2.81
CA THR A 45 -8.17 -9.62 -1.64
C THR A 45 -8.04 -8.36 -0.77
N TYR A 46 -9.08 -8.06 0.01
CA TYR A 46 -9.06 -6.89 0.89
C TYR A 46 -7.85 -6.90 1.84
N ASP A 47 -7.56 -8.05 2.44
CA ASP A 47 -6.47 -8.17 3.41
C ASP A 47 -5.10 -8.05 2.73
N ALA A 48 -4.93 -8.58 1.52
CA ALA A 48 -3.68 -8.45 0.76
C ALA A 48 -3.39 -6.99 0.37
N ILE A 49 -4.42 -6.28 -0.12
CA ILE A 49 -4.30 -4.85 -0.43
C ILE A 49 -4.04 -4.07 0.85
N LEU A 50 -4.81 -4.32 1.91
CA LEU A 50 -4.63 -3.63 3.18
C LEU A 50 -3.21 -3.79 3.73
N ALA A 51 -2.67 -5.02 3.72
CA ALA A 51 -1.32 -5.28 4.19
C ALA A 51 -0.28 -4.50 3.36
N HIS A 52 -0.42 -4.45 2.04
CA HIS A 52 0.50 -3.71 1.19
C HIS A 52 0.44 -2.19 1.45
N GLU A 53 -0.75 -1.59 1.45
CA GLU A 53 -0.91 -0.15 1.70
C GLU A 53 -0.48 0.27 3.11
N THR A 54 -0.70 -0.59 4.10
CA THR A 54 -0.19 -0.35 5.46
C THR A 54 1.33 -0.51 5.54
N GLY A 55 1.95 -1.27 4.63
CA GLY A 55 3.41 -1.29 4.44
C GLY A 55 3.94 0.09 4.05
N HIS A 56 3.32 0.76 3.09
CA HIS A 56 3.65 2.15 2.77
C HIS A 56 3.42 3.09 3.96
N THR A 57 2.33 2.94 4.70
CA THR A 57 2.14 3.73 5.94
C THR A 57 3.31 3.56 6.93
N LEU A 58 3.83 2.33 7.10
CA LEU A 58 4.98 2.05 7.97
C LEU A 58 6.26 2.73 7.46
N GLU A 59 6.46 2.79 6.14
CA GLU A 59 7.57 3.53 5.53
C GLU A 59 7.49 5.03 5.82
N VAL A 60 6.31 5.63 5.66
CA VAL A 60 6.11 7.05 6.00
C VAL A 60 6.41 7.30 7.47
N ALA A 61 5.96 6.40 8.35
CA ALA A 61 6.20 6.52 9.78
C ALA A 61 7.69 6.38 10.14
N ALA A 62 8.42 5.49 9.47
CA ALA A 62 9.82 5.19 9.76
C ALA A 62 10.80 6.19 9.11
N PHE A 63 10.55 6.58 7.85
CA PHE A 63 11.49 7.35 7.03
C PHE A 63 10.99 8.76 6.71
N GLY A 64 9.72 9.06 7.01
CA GLY A 64 9.11 10.36 6.78
C GLY A 64 8.60 10.57 5.35
N THR A 65 7.92 11.69 5.13
CA THR A 65 7.27 12.04 3.86
C THR A 65 8.23 12.09 2.65
N ALA A 66 9.52 12.33 2.87
CA ALA A 66 10.51 12.30 1.79
C ALA A 66 10.60 10.93 1.12
N PHE A 67 10.41 9.84 1.88
CA PHE A 67 10.42 8.48 1.35
C PHE A 67 9.20 8.23 0.46
N LEU A 68 8.00 8.60 0.92
CA LEU A 68 6.76 8.52 0.12
C LEU A 68 6.89 9.26 -1.22
N ILE A 69 7.51 10.44 -1.21
CA ILE A 69 7.74 11.20 -2.45
C ILE A 69 8.70 10.44 -3.36
N SER A 70 9.79 9.90 -2.80
CA SER A 70 10.76 9.12 -3.58
C SER A 70 10.12 7.90 -4.24
N ASP A 71 9.34 7.14 -3.48
CA ASP A 71 8.61 5.95 -3.94
C ASP A 71 7.60 6.31 -5.04
N PHE A 72 6.78 7.34 -4.83
CA PHE A 72 5.86 7.85 -5.86
C PHE A 72 6.58 8.16 -7.19
N PHE A 73 7.74 8.82 -7.13
CA PHE A 73 8.53 9.11 -8.33
C PHE A 73 9.14 7.86 -8.95
N GLY A 74 9.66 6.94 -8.14
CA GLY A 74 10.26 5.70 -8.60
C GLY A 74 9.24 4.78 -9.28
N GLU A 75 8.11 4.53 -8.61
CA GLU A 75 7.01 3.72 -9.12
C GLU A 75 6.42 4.33 -10.40
N ASN A 76 5.98 5.59 -10.36
CA ASN A 76 5.12 6.16 -11.40
C ASN A 76 5.87 6.95 -12.48
N VAL A 77 6.90 7.70 -12.11
CA VAL A 77 7.58 8.63 -13.04
C VAL A 77 8.74 7.95 -13.75
N VAL A 78 9.52 7.16 -13.01
CA VAL A 78 10.56 6.31 -13.59
C VAL A 78 9.94 5.04 -14.20
N GLY A 79 8.76 4.64 -13.72
CA GLY A 79 7.99 3.51 -14.26
C GLY A 79 8.51 2.16 -13.78
N ALA A 80 9.13 2.11 -12.59
CA ALA A 80 9.58 0.86 -11.99
C ALA A 80 8.40 -0.03 -11.56
N GLY A 81 7.23 0.56 -11.28
CA GLY A 81 6.07 -0.16 -10.77
C GLY A 81 6.45 -1.01 -9.55
N ALA A 82 5.99 -2.27 -9.53
CA ALA A 82 6.26 -3.20 -8.42
C ALA A 82 7.75 -3.56 -8.20
N ASP A 83 8.64 -3.19 -9.11
CA ASP A 83 10.09 -3.33 -8.92
C ASP A 83 10.72 -2.10 -8.26
N ASP A 84 9.94 -1.07 -7.90
CA ASP A 84 10.45 0.07 -7.11
C ASP A 84 10.92 -0.36 -5.72
N TYR A 85 11.86 0.40 -5.15
CA TYR A 85 12.41 0.11 -3.84
C TYR A 85 11.39 0.29 -2.71
N GLY A 86 10.53 1.31 -2.77
CA GLY A 86 9.46 1.51 -1.78
C GLY A 86 8.39 0.45 -1.92
N GLU A 87 7.89 0.22 -3.14
CA GLU A 87 6.98 -0.90 -3.45
C GLU A 87 7.43 -2.26 -2.90
N GLN A 88 8.71 -2.62 -3.05
CA GLN A 88 9.23 -3.89 -2.52
C GLN A 88 9.35 -3.92 -0.99
N ILE A 89 9.55 -2.76 -0.34
CA ILE A 89 9.54 -2.66 1.12
C ILE A 89 8.10 -2.78 1.62
N ALA A 90 7.14 -2.07 1.04
CA ALA A 90 5.73 -2.16 1.37
C ALA A 90 5.18 -3.58 1.16
N GLU A 91 5.60 -4.22 0.06
CA GLU A 91 5.28 -5.62 -0.23
C GLU A 91 5.79 -6.59 0.84
N SER A 92 6.88 -6.28 1.56
CA SER A 92 7.36 -7.14 2.66
C SER A 92 6.35 -7.25 3.82
N HIS A 93 5.38 -6.33 3.93
CA HIS A 93 4.27 -6.44 4.90
C HIS A 93 3.13 -7.34 4.39
N ALA A 94 2.94 -7.42 3.07
CA ALA A 94 1.87 -8.23 2.45
C ALA A 94 2.33 -9.64 2.08
N ASN A 95 3.60 -9.80 1.68
CA ASN A 95 4.23 -11.03 1.21
C ASN A 95 3.38 -11.78 0.17
N ARG A 96 2.85 -11.06 -0.83
CA ARG A 96 2.03 -11.64 -1.90
C ARG A 96 2.89 -12.55 -2.79
N ALA A 97 2.30 -13.66 -3.21
CA ALA A 97 3.05 -14.71 -3.90
C ALA A 97 3.54 -14.23 -5.27
N GLY A 98 4.84 -14.40 -5.54
CA GLY A 98 5.44 -14.01 -6.83
C GLY A 98 5.76 -12.51 -6.95
N ARG A 99 5.67 -11.73 -5.87
CA ARG A 99 6.18 -10.37 -5.79
C ARG A 99 7.57 -10.32 -5.20
N ASN A 100 8.41 -9.42 -5.71
CA ASN A 100 9.71 -9.14 -5.13
C ASN A 100 9.51 -8.39 -3.80
N THR A 101 10.32 -8.73 -2.80
CA THR A 101 10.28 -8.08 -1.48
C THR A 101 11.68 -7.71 -1.02
N ILE A 102 11.78 -6.56 -0.35
CA ILE A 102 12.94 -6.18 0.43
C ILE A 102 12.53 -6.33 1.91
N PRO A 103 13.12 -7.28 2.66
CA PRO A 103 12.70 -7.55 4.03
C PRO A 103 12.79 -6.30 4.92
N MET A 104 11.66 -5.87 5.47
CA MET A 104 11.57 -4.74 6.40
C MET A 104 10.41 -4.91 7.37
N TRP A 105 9.24 -5.19 6.83
CA TRP A 105 8.01 -5.45 7.56
C TRP A 105 7.74 -6.97 7.58
N GLY A 106 6.87 -7.42 8.50
CA GLY A 106 6.60 -8.85 8.70
C GLY A 106 5.14 -9.13 9.03
#